data_AF-A0A8J7M491-F1
#
_entry.id   AF-A0A8J7M491-F1
#
_cell.length_a   1.000
_cell.length_b   1.000
_cell.length_c   1.000
_cell.angle_alpha   90.00
_cell.angle_beta   90.00
_cell.angle_gamma   90.00
#
_symmetry.space_group_name_H-M   'P 1'
#
loop_
_entity.id
_entity.type
_entity.pdbx_description
1 polymer ?
#
loop_
_entity_poly.entity_id
_entity_poly.type
_entity_poly.pdbx_seq_one_letter_code
_entity_poly.pdbx_strand_id
1 'polypeptide(L)'
;MQAHDEWLMAILTRPATVDDYFFTPDIDPPHATEAEFADHLAWLLDAPGAHMAPYDDLSVAAGLRWIFDSSEPLMFRCIGAPGVTQDTRIAIAAGLVPLFSEVIAPRCPQSLGHRSEDGGPLALTAYMFFDLIWIDPPGFPAEAEALDAAMIEAMGAILALPHAACQEAALHGLGHWHDRAPGRASALIDDYLAGDRAARPELVVYARAARTGCVL
;
A
#
# COMPACT_ATOMS: atom_id res chain seq x y z
N MET A 1 18.27 21.40 2.38
CA MET A 1 17.49 20.16 2.42
C MET A 1 17.03 19.90 0.99
N GLN A 2 17.05 18.67 0.48
CA GLN A 2 16.63 18.42 -0.92
C GLN A 2 15.11 18.57 -1.02
N ALA A 3 14.57 18.93 -2.20
CA ALA A 3 13.13 19.16 -2.37
C ALA A 3 12.26 17.97 -1.91
N HIS A 4 12.74 16.74 -2.10
CA HIS A 4 12.06 15.54 -1.62
C HIS A 4 12.03 15.39 -0.10
N ASP A 5 13.12 15.75 0.59
CA ASP A 5 13.18 15.71 2.05
C ASP A 5 12.20 16.72 2.65
N GLU A 6 12.11 17.92 2.05
CA GLU A 6 11.17 18.97 2.46
C GLU A 6 9.71 18.52 2.28
N TRP A 7 9.41 17.90 1.14
CA TRP A 7 8.10 17.32 0.86
C TRP A 7 7.72 16.23 1.87
N LEU A 8 8.62 15.26 2.11
CA LEU A 8 8.35 14.16 3.03
C LEU A 8 8.21 14.65 4.48
N MET A 9 9.08 15.56 4.90
CA MET A 9 9.01 16.17 6.23
C MET A 9 7.68 16.91 6.42
N ALA A 10 7.22 17.67 5.42
CA ALA A 10 5.95 18.39 5.47
C ALA A 10 4.73 17.46 5.58
N ILE A 11 4.86 16.18 5.22
CA ILE A 11 3.84 15.15 5.37
C ILE A 11 3.96 14.46 6.72
N LEU A 12 5.15 13.95 7.06
CA LEU A 12 5.36 13.09 8.24
C LEU A 12 5.44 13.84 9.58
N THR A 13 5.65 15.16 9.56
CA THR A 13 5.67 15.99 10.79
C THR A 13 4.33 16.64 11.10
N ARG A 14 3.27 16.32 10.34
CA ARG A 14 1.93 16.82 10.61
C ARG A 14 1.43 16.31 11.95
N PRO A 15 0.73 17.13 12.74
CA PRO A 15 0.06 16.65 13.94
C PRO A 15 -0.90 15.53 13.56
N ALA A 16 -0.65 14.34 14.08
CA ALA A 16 -1.54 13.19 13.97
C ALA A 16 -1.95 12.77 15.37
N THR A 17 -3.25 12.55 15.58
CA THR A 17 -3.74 11.85 16.76
C THR A 17 -4.36 10.52 16.33
N VAL A 18 -4.49 9.59 17.27
CA VAL A 18 -5.13 8.29 17.00
C VAL A 18 -6.60 8.46 16.58
N ASP A 19 -7.26 9.52 17.07
CA ASP A 19 -8.66 9.83 16.74
C ASP A 19 -8.80 10.55 15.38
N ASP A 20 -7.81 11.36 15.01
CA ASP A 20 -7.69 12.02 13.70
C ASP A 20 -7.38 11.04 12.55
N TYR A 21 -7.01 9.81 12.89
CA TYR A 21 -6.53 8.83 11.95
C TYR A 21 -7.54 8.51 10.83
N PHE A 22 -8.87 8.66 11.05
CA PHE A 22 -9.93 8.32 10.07
C PHE A 22 -10.79 9.48 9.55
N PHE A 23 -10.81 10.64 10.21
CA PHE A 23 -11.89 11.62 10.00
C PHE A 23 -11.44 13.09 9.90
N THR A 24 -10.14 13.38 9.85
CA THR A 24 -9.69 14.77 9.74
C THR A 24 -9.85 15.29 8.30
N PRO A 25 -10.49 16.46 8.10
CA PRO A 25 -10.69 17.04 6.79
C PRO A 25 -9.38 17.49 6.13
N ASP A 26 -9.42 17.48 4.80
CA ASP A 26 -8.36 17.85 3.85
C ASP A 26 -7.48 19.00 4.34
N ILE A 27 -6.27 18.66 4.72
CA ILE A 27 -5.18 19.63 4.81
C ILE A 27 -4.67 19.82 3.40
N ASP A 28 -4.67 21.09 2.94
CA ASP A 28 -4.17 21.47 1.63
C ASP A 28 -2.83 20.76 1.35
N PRO A 29 -2.73 20.01 0.25
CA PRO A 29 -1.50 19.32 -0.08
C PRO A 29 -0.36 20.34 -0.22
N PRO A 30 0.91 19.96 0.06
CA PRO A 30 2.02 20.75 -0.42
C PRO A 30 1.81 20.89 -1.92
N HIS A 31 1.73 22.12 -2.43
CA HIS A 31 1.47 22.35 -3.85
C HIS A 31 2.50 21.59 -4.69
N ALA A 32 2.03 20.55 -5.39
CA ALA A 32 2.81 19.76 -6.32
C ALA A 32 1.92 19.44 -7.52
N THR A 33 2.48 19.54 -8.72
CA THR A 33 1.89 18.99 -9.94
C THR A 33 1.85 17.47 -9.86
N GLU A 34 1.05 16.83 -10.71
CA GLU A 34 1.00 15.36 -10.77
C GLU A 34 2.37 14.74 -11.09
N ALA A 35 3.18 15.43 -11.91
CA ALA A 35 4.53 14.98 -12.25
C ALA A 35 5.50 15.10 -11.07
N GLU A 36 5.46 16.22 -10.33
CA GLU A 36 6.29 16.41 -9.14
C GLU A 36 5.94 15.39 -8.04
N PHE A 37 4.66 15.13 -7.82
CA PHE A 37 4.26 14.11 -6.84
C PHE A 37 4.65 12.70 -7.27
N ALA A 38 4.56 12.35 -8.56
CA ALA A 38 5.07 11.08 -9.07
C ALA A 38 6.59 10.94 -8.86
N ASP A 39 7.35 12.01 -9.05
CA ASP A 39 8.80 12.07 -8.79
C ASP A 39 9.12 11.91 -7.30
N HIS A 40 8.39 12.59 -6.42
CA HIS A 40 8.48 12.40 -4.96
C HIS A 40 8.15 10.97 -4.53
N LEU A 41 7.11 10.37 -5.12
CA LEU A 41 6.69 9.01 -4.79
C LEU A 41 7.73 7.98 -5.28
N ALA A 42 8.27 8.15 -6.49
CA ALA A 42 9.33 7.30 -7.00
C ALA A 42 10.58 7.37 -6.14
N TRP A 43 11.02 8.58 -5.74
CA TRP A 43 12.11 8.78 -4.80
C TRP A 43 11.85 8.09 -3.44
N LEU A 44 10.66 8.28 -2.88
CA LEU A 44 10.29 7.71 -1.59
C LEU A 44 10.36 6.18 -1.62
N LEU A 45 9.85 5.57 -2.68
CA LEU A 45 9.76 4.12 -2.82
C LEU A 45 11.08 3.47 -3.30
N ASP A 46 12.09 4.25 -3.71
CA ASP A 46 13.43 3.75 -4.01
C ASP A 46 14.21 3.33 -2.74
N ALA A 47 13.96 4.03 -1.62
CA ALA A 47 14.59 3.72 -0.32
C ALA A 47 13.68 4.03 0.89
N PRO A 48 12.46 3.45 0.96
CA PRO A 48 11.45 3.84 1.94
C PRO A 48 11.92 3.61 3.39
N GLY A 49 12.70 2.55 3.65
CA GLY A 49 13.28 2.31 4.97
C GLY A 49 14.19 3.44 5.43
N ALA A 50 15.05 3.94 4.55
CA ALA A 50 15.97 5.04 4.87
C ALA A 50 15.22 6.37 5.06
N HIS A 51 14.23 6.65 4.20
CA HIS A 51 13.46 7.88 4.24
C HIS A 51 12.52 7.96 5.45
N MET A 52 11.96 6.83 5.89
CA MET A 52 10.98 6.79 6.99
C MET A 52 11.58 6.46 8.37
N ALA A 53 12.84 6.01 8.43
CA ALA A 53 13.53 5.69 9.69
C ALA A 53 13.54 6.84 10.73
N PRO A 54 13.61 8.13 10.36
CA PRO A 54 13.62 9.22 11.35
C PRO A 54 12.28 9.49 12.04
N TYR A 55 11.18 8.91 11.55
CA TYR A 55 9.81 9.24 11.97
C TYR A 55 9.18 8.09 12.77
N ASP A 56 8.36 8.41 13.76
CA ASP A 56 7.65 7.41 14.57
C ASP A 56 6.53 6.71 13.79
N ASP A 57 6.00 5.61 14.34
CA ASP A 57 5.00 4.78 13.67
C ASP A 57 3.68 5.50 13.43
N LEU A 58 3.31 6.46 14.28
CA LEU A 58 2.08 7.24 14.12
C LEU A 58 2.22 8.24 12.97
N SER A 59 3.35 8.94 12.90
CA SER A 59 3.72 9.82 11.80
C SER A 59 3.77 9.08 10.47
N VAL A 60 4.39 7.89 10.44
CA VAL A 60 4.46 7.08 9.22
C VAL A 60 3.09 6.56 8.80
N ALA A 61 2.30 6.05 9.74
CA ALA A 61 0.93 5.61 9.48
C ALA A 61 0.07 6.72 8.85
N ALA A 62 0.08 7.91 9.47
CA ALA A 62 -0.65 9.08 8.99
C ALA A 62 -0.14 9.56 7.63
N GLY A 63 1.17 9.58 7.41
CA GLY A 63 1.76 9.98 6.15
C GLY A 63 1.47 9.03 5.00
N LEU A 64 1.59 7.72 5.22
CA LEU A 64 1.21 6.70 4.24
C LEU A 64 -0.26 6.85 3.87
N ARG A 65 -1.13 7.02 4.86
CA ARG A 65 -2.53 7.32 4.59
C ARG A 65 -2.66 8.57 3.72
N TRP A 66 -2.06 9.70 4.09
CA TRP A 66 -2.17 10.91 3.28
C TRP A 66 -1.65 10.73 1.83
N ILE A 67 -0.56 9.98 1.63
CA ILE A 67 0.00 9.73 0.30
C ILE A 67 -0.93 8.86 -0.55
N PHE A 68 -1.59 7.87 0.07
CA PHE A 68 -2.28 6.79 -0.63
C PHE A 68 -3.81 6.79 -0.50
N ASP A 69 -4.43 7.58 0.39
CA ASP A 69 -5.89 7.57 0.65
C ASP A 69 -6.69 8.07 -0.58
N SER A 70 -7.82 7.41 -0.82
CA SER A 70 -8.67 7.57 -2.00
C SER A 70 -9.56 8.80 -1.95
N SER A 71 -9.65 9.48 -0.80
CA SER A 71 -10.45 10.70 -0.65
C SER A 71 -9.84 11.92 -1.33
N GLU A 72 -8.51 11.99 -1.43
CA GLU A 72 -7.78 13.00 -2.21
C GLU A 72 -6.80 12.30 -3.14
N PRO A 73 -7.18 12.08 -4.41
CA PRO A 73 -6.57 11.07 -5.27
C PRO A 73 -5.21 11.52 -5.83
N LEU A 74 -4.27 12.01 -5.03
CA LEU A 74 -2.96 12.44 -5.51
C LEU A 74 -2.21 11.27 -6.14
N MET A 75 -2.07 10.13 -5.47
CA MET A 75 -1.42 8.94 -6.07
C MET A 75 -2.07 8.53 -7.40
N PHE A 76 -3.41 8.49 -7.46
CA PHE A 76 -4.13 8.09 -8.66
C PHE A 76 -4.15 9.15 -9.76
N ARG A 77 -4.30 10.43 -9.43
CA ARG A 77 -4.16 11.54 -10.37
C ARG A 77 -2.77 11.53 -10.97
N CYS A 78 -1.75 11.24 -10.16
CA CYS A 78 -0.37 11.12 -10.61
C CYS A 78 -0.17 9.93 -11.52
N ILE A 79 -0.56 8.72 -11.10
CA ILE A 79 -0.46 7.51 -11.92
C ILE A 79 -1.29 7.67 -13.21
N GLY A 80 -2.48 8.26 -13.15
CA GLY A 80 -3.34 8.50 -14.30
C GLY A 80 -2.93 9.68 -15.19
N ALA A 81 -2.02 10.55 -14.74
CA ALA A 81 -1.66 11.77 -15.46
C ALA A 81 -1.00 11.44 -16.81
N PRO A 82 -1.32 12.22 -17.88
CA PRO A 82 -0.71 12.03 -19.21
C PRO A 82 0.82 12.15 -19.22
N GLY A 83 1.40 12.87 -18.26
CA GLY A 83 2.85 13.06 -18.14
C GLY A 83 3.59 11.90 -17.45
N VAL A 84 2.88 10.96 -16.83
CA VAL A 84 3.49 9.83 -16.10
C VAL A 84 3.54 8.60 -16.99
N THR A 85 4.77 8.16 -17.29
CA THR A 85 5.02 7.03 -18.19
C THR A 85 4.60 5.70 -17.58
N GLN A 86 4.29 4.73 -18.42
CA GLN A 86 3.98 3.36 -17.97
C GLN A 86 5.09 2.76 -17.11
N ASP A 87 6.37 2.99 -17.47
CA ASP A 87 7.53 2.54 -16.71
C ASP A 87 7.53 3.12 -15.29
N THR A 88 7.17 4.40 -15.14
CA THR A 88 7.07 5.04 -13.82
C THR A 88 5.96 4.41 -12.98
N ARG A 89 4.81 4.10 -13.59
CA ARG A 89 3.68 3.43 -12.90
C ARG A 89 4.07 2.04 -12.41
N ILE A 90 4.79 1.27 -13.24
CA ILE A 90 5.30 -0.06 -12.88
C ILE A 90 6.35 0.05 -11.78
N ALA A 91 7.25 1.04 -11.85
CA ALA A 91 8.26 1.28 -10.82
C ALA A 91 7.62 1.61 -9.46
N ILE A 92 6.58 2.46 -9.45
CA ILE A 92 5.80 2.76 -8.23
C ILE A 92 5.18 1.49 -7.65
N ALA A 93 4.55 0.64 -8.47
CA ALA A 93 3.98 -0.63 -8.01
C ALA A 93 5.07 -1.56 -7.42
N ALA A 94 6.20 -1.70 -8.09
CA ALA A 94 7.33 -2.49 -7.61
C ALA A 94 7.91 -1.93 -6.30
N GLY A 95 7.91 -0.60 -6.14
CA GLY A 95 8.34 0.12 -4.95
C GLY A 95 7.49 -0.15 -3.69
N LEU A 96 6.29 -0.72 -3.83
CA LEU A 96 5.52 -1.18 -2.67
C LEU A 96 6.21 -2.35 -1.95
N VAL A 97 7.01 -3.16 -2.65
CA VAL A 97 7.73 -4.28 -2.03
C VAL A 97 8.74 -3.79 -0.97
N PRO A 98 9.69 -2.87 -1.26
CA PRO A 98 10.57 -2.33 -0.24
C PRO A 98 9.81 -1.54 0.83
N LEU A 99 8.68 -0.88 0.52
CA LEU A 99 7.86 -0.26 1.56
C LEU A 99 7.42 -1.29 2.60
N PHE A 100 6.94 -2.46 2.17
CA PHE A 100 6.53 -3.51 3.08
C PHE A 100 7.71 -4.21 3.77
N SER A 101 8.80 -4.49 3.06
CA SER A 101 9.92 -5.25 3.62
C SER A 101 10.85 -4.41 4.50
N GLU A 102 10.98 -3.11 4.24
CA GLU A 102 11.90 -2.20 4.95
C GLU A 102 11.20 -1.29 5.96
N VAL A 103 9.89 -1.07 5.82
CA VAL A 103 9.13 -0.23 6.77
C VAL A 103 8.15 -1.08 7.56
N ILE A 104 7.20 -1.75 6.92
CA ILE A 104 6.12 -2.46 7.64
C ILE A 104 6.65 -3.66 8.43
N ALA A 105 7.36 -4.59 7.78
CA ALA A 105 7.85 -5.81 8.43
C ALA A 105 8.77 -5.57 9.64
N PRO A 106 9.72 -4.62 9.65
CA PRO A 106 10.58 -4.38 10.82
C PRO A 106 9.92 -3.55 11.93
N ARG A 107 8.83 -2.83 11.65
CA ARG A 107 8.20 -1.90 12.63
C ARG A 107 6.90 -2.44 13.20
N CYS A 108 6.12 -3.19 12.42
CA CYS A 108 4.84 -3.72 12.85
C CYS A 108 4.98 -5.05 13.59
N PRO A 109 4.13 -5.33 14.59
CA PRO A 109 3.97 -6.66 15.12
C PRO A 109 3.29 -7.59 14.10
N GLN A 110 3.32 -8.90 14.37
CA GLN A 110 2.62 -9.93 13.58
C GLN A 110 1.12 -10.05 13.90
N SER A 111 0.52 -8.95 14.35
CA SER A 111 -0.91 -8.82 14.63
C SER A 111 -1.74 -8.85 13.34
N LEU A 112 -2.96 -9.36 13.42
CA LEU A 112 -3.90 -9.40 12.31
C LEU A 112 -5.03 -8.38 12.49
N GLY A 113 -5.14 -7.44 11.56
CA GLY A 113 -6.15 -6.38 11.55
C GLY A 113 -7.58 -6.91 11.44
N HIS A 114 -7.83 -7.93 10.60
CA HIS A 114 -9.18 -8.51 10.44
C HIS A 114 -9.68 -9.24 11.70
N ARG A 115 -8.77 -9.52 12.65
CA ARG A 115 -9.08 -10.09 13.96
C ARG A 115 -9.22 -9.04 15.05
N SER A 116 -9.05 -7.77 14.70
CA SER A 116 -8.98 -6.65 15.64
C SER A 116 -7.91 -6.86 16.72
N GLU A 117 -6.80 -7.51 16.36
CA GLU A 117 -5.63 -7.63 17.24
C GLU A 117 -4.95 -6.26 17.36
N ASP A 118 -4.50 -5.91 18.55
CA ASP A 118 -3.78 -4.65 18.75
C ASP A 118 -2.39 -4.73 18.13
N GLY A 119 -2.17 -3.93 17.10
CA GLY A 119 -0.88 -3.78 16.41
C GLY A 119 -0.38 -2.34 16.33
N GLY A 120 -1.13 -1.39 16.89
CA GLY A 120 -0.90 0.03 16.71
C GLY A 120 -1.27 0.59 15.32
N PRO A 121 -1.13 1.93 15.14
CA PRO A 121 -1.57 2.63 13.93
C PRO A 121 -0.96 2.11 12.63
N LEU A 122 0.35 1.85 12.61
CA LEU A 122 1.05 1.43 11.39
C LEU A 122 0.62 0.03 10.92
N ALA A 123 0.36 -0.90 11.85
CA ALA A 123 -0.16 -2.22 11.49
C ALA A 123 -1.58 -2.12 10.91
N LEU A 124 -2.41 -1.22 11.46
CA LEU A 124 -3.73 -0.93 10.92
C LEU A 124 -3.64 -0.28 9.52
N THR A 125 -2.69 0.64 9.29
CA THR A 125 -2.41 1.17 7.94
C THR A 125 -2.04 0.07 6.98
N ALA A 126 -1.16 -0.84 7.40
CA ALA A 126 -0.69 -1.94 6.54
C ALA A 126 -1.84 -2.86 6.13
N TYR A 127 -2.69 -3.25 7.09
CA TYR A 127 -3.87 -4.08 6.81
C TYR A 127 -4.83 -3.42 5.80
N MET A 128 -5.13 -2.13 5.99
CA MET A 128 -6.02 -1.36 5.12
C MET A 128 -5.31 -0.76 3.89
N PHE A 129 -4.02 -1.04 3.67
CA PHE A 129 -3.20 -0.28 2.73
C PHE A 129 -3.77 -0.32 1.31
N PHE A 130 -4.27 -1.49 0.90
CA PHE A 130 -4.84 -1.65 -0.43
C PHE A 130 -6.27 -1.11 -0.54
N ASP A 131 -6.98 -0.81 0.55
CA ASP A 131 -8.21 -0.01 0.51
C ASP A 131 -7.93 1.46 0.19
N LEU A 132 -6.79 1.97 0.65
CA LEU A 132 -6.36 3.34 0.34
C LEU A 132 -6.13 3.48 -1.18
N ILE A 133 -5.46 2.48 -1.76
CA ILE A 133 -5.12 2.42 -3.19
C ILE A 133 -6.23 1.71 -3.99
N TRP A 134 -7.46 1.62 -3.49
CA TRP A 134 -8.58 1.06 -4.25
C TRP A 134 -9.51 2.17 -4.75
N ILE A 135 -9.66 2.29 -6.07
CA ILE A 135 -10.86 2.72 -6.83
C ILE A 135 -10.44 2.87 -8.30
N ASP A 136 -11.31 2.48 -9.24
CA ASP A 136 -11.28 2.89 -10.65
C ASP A 136 -11.90 4.30 -10.76
N PRO A 137 -11.16 5.40 -10.61
CA PRO A 137 -11.77 6.72 -10.77
C PRO A 137 -12.26 6.86 -12.21
N PRO A 138 -13.38 7.57 -12.45
CA PRO A 138 -13.84 7.87 -13.80
C PRO A 138 -12.71 8.49 -14.64
N GLY A 139 -12.34 7.83 -15.74
CA GLY A 139 -11.25 8.27 -16.62
C GLY A 139 -9.89 7.58 -16.37
N PHE A 140 -9.80 6.63 -15.44
CA PHE A 140 -8.62 5.76 -15.35
C PHE A 140 -8.48 4.95 -16.64
N PRO A 141 -7.27 4.83 -17.23
CA PRO A 141 -7.09 4.15 -18.50
C PRO A 141 -7.54 2.69 -18.40
N ALA A 142 -8.50 2.29 -19.23
CA ALA A 142 -8.94 0.90 -19.35
C ALA A 142 -7.80 -0.04 -19.77
N GLU A 143 -6.68 0.51 -20.28
CA GLU A 143 -5.47 -0.23 -20.68
C GLU A 143 -4.46 -0.51 -19.55
N ALA A 144 -4.83 -0.36 -18.28
CA ALA A 144 -3.89 -0.55 -17.18
C ALA A 144 -3.49 -2.02 -16.88
N GLU A 145 -3.63 -2.96 -17.83
CA GLU A 145 -3.28 -4.39 -17.62
C GLU A 145 -1.85 -4.55 -17.11
N ALA A 146 -0.91 -3.75 -17.61
CA ALA A 146 0.48 -3.79 -17.16
C ALA A 146 0.67 -3.26 -15.74
N LEU A 147 -0.10 -2.25 -15.33
CA LEU A 147 -0.09 -1.76 -13.96
C LEU A 147 -0.75 -2.78 -13.03
N ASP A 148 -1.86 -3.41 -13.44
CA ASP A 148 -2.49 -4.49 -12.70
C ASP A 148 -1.56 -5.68 -12.52
N ALA A 149 -0.86 -6.07 -13.59
CA ALA A 149 0.15 -7.10 -13.52
C ALA A 149 1.24 -6.72 -12.51
N ALA A 150 1.77 -5.48 -12.57
CA ALA A 150 2.79 -5.01 -11.64
C ALA A 150 2.30 -4.94 -10.18
N MET A 151 1.07 -4.49 -9.93
CA MET A 151 0.47 -4.46 -8.60
C MET A 151 0.27 -5.87 -8.04
N ILE A 152 -0.22 -6.81 -8.86
CA ILE A 152 -0.39 -8.22 -8.49
C ILE A 152 0.96 -8.89 -8.22
N GLU A 153 1.98 -8.62 -9.04
CA GLU A 153 3.35 -9.10 -8.81
C GLU A 153 3.93 -8.55 -7.50
N ALA A 154 3.75 -7.26 -7.22
CA ALA A 154 4.17 -6.64 -5.97
C ALA A 154 3.47 -7.27 -4.76
N MET A 155 2.15 -7.47 -4.83
CA MET A 155 1.40 -8.16 -3.78
C MET A 155 1.86 -9.61 -3.60
N GLY A 156 2.18 -10.33 -4.67
CA GLY A 156 2.77 -11.67 -4.60
C GLY A 156 4.12 -11.68 -3.88
N ALA A 157 4.97 -10.69 -4.13
CA ALA A 157 6.25 -10.52 -3.44
C ALA A 157 6.06 -10.19 -1.95
N ILE A 158 5.10 -9.32 -1.62
CA ILE A 158 4.74 -8.98 -0.23
C ILE A 158 4.18 -10.21 0.50
N LEU A 159 3.32 -11.00 -0.16
CA LEU A 159 2.77 -12.25 0.37
C LEU A 159 3.85 -13.30 0.67
N ALA A 160 5.00 -13.23 -0.03
CA ALA A 160 6.14 -14.11 0.22
C ALA A 160 6.97 -13.70 1.44
N LEU A 161 6.77 -12.50 2.01
CA LEU A 161 7.46 -12.08 3.23
C LEU A 161 7.00 -12.95 4.42
N PRO A 162 7.93 -13.42 5.29
CA PRO A 162 7.61 -14.24 6.46
C PRO A 162 7.08 -13.38 7.62
N HIS A 163 6.07 -12.55 7.36
CA HIS A 163 5.52 -11.58 8.30
C HIS A 163 4.00 -11.51 8.18
N ALA A 164 3.29 -11.90 9.25
CA ALA A 164 1.84 -12.12 9.21
C ALA A 164 1.03 -10.87 8.76
N ALA A 165 1.38 -9.67 9.26
CA ALA A 165 0.70 -8.44 8.85
C ALA A 165 0.95 -8.09 7.37
N CYS A 166 2.13 -8.43 6.82
CA CYS A 166 2.42 -8.20 5.41
C CYS A 166 1.66 -9.20 4.53
N GLN A 167 1.60 -10.46 4.96
CA GLN A 167 0.81 -11.50 4.30
C GLN A 167 -0.67 -11.14 4.30
N GLU A 168 -1.21 -10.68 5.43
CA GLU A 168 -2.59 -10.19 5.54
C GLU A 168 -2.86 -9.05 4.55
N ALA A 169 -2.03 -8.01 4.55
CA ALA A 169 -2.17 -6.89 3.63
C ALA A 169 -2.15 -7.33 2.16
N ALA A 170 -1.24 -8.22 1.78
CA ALA A 170 -1.17 -8.74 0.41
C ALA A 170 -2.40 -9.59 0.05
N LEU A 171 -2.92 -10.42 0.97
CA LEU A 171 -4.15 -11.17 0.75
C LEU A 171 -5.35 -10.24 0.61
N HIS A 172 -5.42 -9.18 1.40
CA HIS A 172 -6.44 -8.15 1.30
C HIS A 172 -6.43 -7.52 -0.10
N GLY A 173 -5.27 -7.02 -0.55
CA GLY A 173 -5.13 -6.42 -1.88
C GLY A 173 -5.42 -7.41 -3.03
N LEU A 174 -4.95 -8.66 -2.95
CA LEU A 174 -5.24 -9.68 -3.96
C LEU A 174 -6.73 -10.02 -4.01
N GLY A 175 -7.42 -9.95 -2.87
CA GLY A 175 -8.88 -10.05 -2.78
C GLY A 175 -9.56 -8.96 -3.61
N HIS A 176 -9.16 -7.70 -3.42
CA HIS A 176 -9.68 -6.59 -4.23
C HIS A 176 -9.37 -6.77 -5.73
N TRP A 177 -8.12 -7.08 -6.10
CA TRP A 177 -7.73 -7.24 -7.51
C TRP A 177 -8.31 -8.46 -8.22
N HIS A 178 -9.02 -9.34 -7.51
CA HIS A 178 -9.68 -10.50 -8.10
C HIS A 178 -10.68 -10.11 -9.20
N ASP A 179 -11.40 -9.00 -9.07
CA ASP A 179 -12.38 -8.57 -10.09
C ASP A 179 -11.73 -8.17 -11.42
N ARG A 180 -10.46 -7.73 -11.38
CA ARG A 180 -9.71 -7.25 -12.55
C ARG A 180 -8.91 -8.37 -13.21
N ALA A 181 -8.29 -9.25 -12.41
CA ALA A 181 -7.45 -10.33 -12.91
C ALA A 181 -7.59 -11.62 -12.06
N PRO A 182 -8.78 -12.26 -12.08
CA PRO A 182 -9.12 -13.34 -11.14
C PRO A 182 -8.17 -14.53 -11.24
N GLY A 183 -7.71 -14.86 -12.45
CA GLY A 183 -6.77 -15.96 -12.68
C GLY A 183 -5.38 -15.70 -12.09
N ARG A 184 -4.84 -14.47 -12.21
CA ARG A 184 -3.52 -14.13 -11.67
C ARG A 184 -3.56 -14.05 -10.14
N ALA A 185 -4.57 -13.38 -9.58
CA ALA A 185 -4.73 -13.27 -8.13
C ALA A 185 -4.93 -14.65 -7.48
N SER A 186 -5.82 -15.49 -8.04
CA SER A 186 -6.07 -16.83 -7.53
C SER A 186 -4.81 -17.72 -7.57
N ALA A 187 -3.99 -17.62 -8.62
CA ALA A 187 -2.78 -18.43 -8.74
C ALA A 187 -1.76 -18.14 -7.62
N LEU A 188 -1.53 -16.87 -7.30
CA LEU A 188 -0.63 -16.48 -6.21
C LEU A 188 -1.15 -16.95 -4.84
N ILE A 189 -2.46 -16.86 -4.63
CA ILE A 189 -3.10 -17.33 -3.40
C ILE A 189 -3.04 -18.87 -3.31
N ASP A 190 -3.23 -19.58 -4.41
CA ASP A 190 -3.10 -21.03 -4.48
C ASP A 190 -1.67 -21.49 -4.14
N ASP A 191 -0.65 -20.81 -4.68
CA ASP A 191 0.75 -21.06 -4.35
C ASP A 191 1.05 -20.80 -2.86
N TYR A 192 0.47 -19.75 -2.28
CA TYR A 192 0.58 -19.45 -0.85
C TYR A 192 -0.08 -20.54 0.01
N LEU A 193 -1.27 -21.00 -0.37
CA LEU A 193 -2.02 -22.07 0.34
C LEU A 193 -1.37 -23.45 0.21
N ALA A 194 -0.68 -23.73 -0.90
CA ALA A 194 0.03 -24.98 -1.12
C ALA A 194 1.40 -25.03 -0.41
N GLY A 195 1.97 -23.87 -0.08
CA GLY A 195 3.23 -23.74 0.63
C GLY A 195 3.10 -23.80 2.16
N ASP A 196 4.25 -23.82 2.84
CA ASP A 196 4.35 -23.75 4.31
C ASP A 196 4.48 -22.30 4.82
N ARG A 197 4.01 -21.32 4.03
CA ARG A 197 4.15 -19.89 4.32
C ARG A 197 3.06 -19.36 5.23
N ALA A 198 1.92 -20.04 5.27
CA ALA A 198 0.78 -19.69 6.11
C ALA A 198 0.99 -20.16 7.55
N ALA A 199 1.81 -19.44 8.30
CA ALA A 199 2.14 -19.79 9.69
C ALA A 199 0.93 -19.72 10.64
N ARG A 200 -0.11 -18.95 10.27
CA ARG A 200 -1.31 -18.72 11.08
C ARG A 200 -2.56 -19.28 10.40
N PRO A 201 -3.38 -20.10 11.08
CA PRO A 201 -4.64 -20.60 10.53
C PRO A 201 -5.61 -19.51 10.09
N GLU A 202 -5.61 -18.35 10.75
CA GLU A 202 -6.45 -17.20 10.39
C GLU A 202 -6.12 -16.67 8.99
N LEU A 203 -4.84 -16.68 8.61
CA LEU A 203 -4.41 -16.28 7.26
C LEU A 203 -4.80 -17.30 6.19
N VAL A 204 -4.94 -18.59 6.54
CA VAL A 204 -5.49 -19.60 5.63
C VAL A 204 -6.96 -19.33 5.36
N VAL A 205 -7.73 -18.94 6.39
CA VAL A 205 -9.14 -18.54 6.24
C VAL A 205 -9.25 -17.30 5.37
N TYR A 206 -8.44 -16.28 5.64
CA TYR A 206 -8.39 -15.07 4.82
C TYR A 206 -8.04 -15.41 3.37
N ALA A 207 -6.97 -16.15 3.13
CA ALA A 207 -6.54 -16.51 1.78
C ALA A 207 -7.66 -17.19 0.98
N ARG A 208 -8.44 -18.07 1.60
CA ARG A 208 -9.59 -18.69 0.94
C ARG A 208 -10.71 -17.70 0.59
N ALA A 209 -10.96 -16.70 1.42
CA ALA A 209 -11.91 -15.63 1.12
C ALA A 209 -11.38 -14.74 -0.02
N ALA A 210 -10.13 -14.29 0.08
CA ALA A 210 -9.46 -13.44 -0.92
C ALA A 210 -9.41 -14.10 -2.30
N ARG A 211 -9.23 -15.44 -2.34
CA ARG A 211 -9.27 -16.23 -3.57
C ARG A 211 -10.59 -16.12 -4.36
N THR A 212 -11.65 -15.66 -3.72
CA THR A 212 -12.98 -15.47 -4.32
C THR A 212 -13.36 -13.99 -4.47
N GLY A 213 -12.40 -13.09 -4.26
CA GLY A 213 -12.63 -11.65 -4.28
C GLY A 213 -13.21 -11.07 -2.98
N CYS A 214 -13.18 -11.82 -1.88
CA CYS A 214 -13.71 -11.37 -0.59
C CYS A 214 -12.57 -10.98 0.36
N VAL A 215 -12.64 -9.78 0.92
CA VAL A 215 -11.76 -9.32 2.02
C VAL A 215 -12.50 -9.43 3.36
N LEU A 216 -11.77 -9.73 4.44
CA LEU A 216 -12.29 -9.95 5.79
C LEU A 216 -11.94 -8.79 6.72
#